data_AF-A0A401HQ69-F1
#
_entry.id   AF-A0A401HQ69-F1
#
_cell.length_a   1.000
_cell.length_b   1.000
_cell.length_c   1.000
_cell.angle_alpha   90.00
_cell.angle_beta   90.00
_cell.angle_gamma   90.00
#
_symmetry.space_group_name_H-M   'P 1'
#
loop_
_entity.id
_entity.type
_entity.pdbx_description
1 polymer ?
#
loop_
_entity_poly.entity_id
_entity_poly.type
_entity_poly.pdbx_seq_one_letter_code
_entity_poly.pdbx_strand_id
1 'polypeptide(L)'
;MKVRLTREDIMKINFFEKLTGAEVIDCVSDDERIVFVVKEGNMGAAIGRGGENVKTAMEKFNKKIDIVEYSKDLKKFVRNIFEPLKLEDVWIKKQNGKVVVYVRVDPKLKRAIIGERGKNINRAITIMSRLSDAKNIKVISGFRRPRLAYRRFRRGRFTKRVVKRPKIKEETPNKTNQEENQQ
;
A
#
# COMPACT_ATOMS: atom_id res chain seq x y z
N MET A 1 16.15 8.02 16.70
CA MET A 1 16.18 6.58 17.01
C MET A 1 16.86 5.87 15.84
N LYS A 2 18.09 5.41 16.02
CA LYS A 2 18.83 4.64 15.01
C LYS A 2 18.41 3.20 15.19
N VAL A 3 17.48 2.72 14.35
CA VAL A 3 17.00 1.34 14.46
C VAL A 3 18.13 0.42 14.03
N ARG A 4 18.53 -0.50 14.90
CA ARG A 4 19.54 -1.52 14.59
C ARG A 4 18.79 -2.76 14.10
N LEU A 5 19.19 -3.30 12.96
CA LEU A 5 18.73 -4.61 12.52
C LEU A 5 19.14 -5.65 13.57
N THR A 6 18.20 -6.46 14.02
CA THR A 6 18.50 -7.53 14.97
C THR A 6 19.18 -8.70 14.24
N ARG A 7 19.82 -9.61 14.98
CA ARG A 7 20.40 -10.83 14.37
C ARG A 7 19.35 -11.65 13.63
N GLU A 8 18.13 -11.71 14.17
CA GLU A 8 17.02 -12.40 13.54
C GLU A 8 16.61 -11.75 12.21
N ASP A 9 16.57 -10.42 12.16
CA ASP A 9 16.24 -9.70 10.91
C ASP A 9 17.29 -9.97 9.83
N ILE A 10 18.58 -9.98 10.19
CA ILE A 10 19.67 -10.30 9.27
C ILE A 10 19.56 -11.74 8.76
N MET A 11 19.22 -12.71 9.63
CA MET A 11 19.01 -14.09 9.21
C MET A 11 17.82 -14.23 8.23
N LYS A 12 16.71 -13.53 8.51
CA LYS A 12 15.53 -13.53 7.62
C LYS A 12 15.86 -12.94 6.26
N ILE A 13 16.59 -11.82 6.24
CA ILE A 13 17.07 -11.17 5.02
C ILE A 13 17.92 -12.15 4.21
N ASN A 14 19.00 -12.68 4.80
CA ASN A 14 19.91 -13.59 4.10
C ASN A 14 19.22 -14.85 3.56
N PHE A 15 18.25 -15.39 4.31
CA PHE A 15 17.45 -16.53 3.85
C PHE A 15 16.60 -16.14 2.63
N PHE A 16 15.89 -15.01 2.71
CA PHE A 16 15.01 -14.56 1.64
C PHE A 16 15.79 -14.22 0.37
N GLU A 17 16.95 -13.57 0.48
CA GLU A 17 17.84 -13.29 -0.66
C GLU A 17 18.37 -14.57 -1.30
N LYS A 18 18.80 -15.57 -0.51
CA LYS A 18 19.24 -16.86 -1.04
C LYS A 18 18.13 -17.64 -1.75
N LEU A 19 16.90 -17.54 -1.24
CA LEU A 19 15.74 -18.20 -1.81
C LEU A 19 15.30 -17.54 -3.13
N THR A 20 15.30 -16.20 -3.17
CA THR A 20 14.67 -15.43 -4.26
C THR A 20 15.65 -14.89 -5.30
N GLY A 21 16.91 -14.71 -4.93
CA GLY A 21 17.88 -13.93 -5.70
C GLY A 21 17.59 -12.42 -5.73
N ALA A 22 16.57 -11.95 -5.01
CA ALA A 22 16.22 -10.53 -4.93
C ALA A 22 17.09 -9.80 -3.90
N GLU A 23 17.49 -8.56 -4.21
CA GLU A 23 18.17 -7.68 -3.25
C GLU A 23 17.16 -7.13 -2.22
N VAL A 24 17.36 -7.45 -0.94
CA VAL A 24 16.54 -6.99 0.19
C VAL A 24 17.26 -5.86 0.93
N ILE A 25 16.55 -4.75 1.13
CA ILE A 25 17.08 -3.55 1.78
C ILE A 25 16.79 -3.54 3.27
N ASP A 26 15.58 -3.95 3.67
CA ASP A 26 15.13 -3.94 5.06
C ASP A 26 14.10 -5.05 5.32
N CYS A 27 13.97 -5.42 6.58
CA CYS A 27 12.98 -6.36 7.06
C CYS A 27 12.33 -5.82 8.33
N VAL A 28 10.99 -5.83 8.35
CA VAL A 28 10.20 -5.51 9.53
C VAL A 28 9.29 -6.69 9.83
N SER A 29 9.54 -7.36 10.96
CA SER A 29 8.72 -8.47 11.41
C SER A 29 7.95 -8.13 12.68
N ASP A 30 6.67 -8.51 12.68
CA ASP A 30 5.80 -8.48 13.84
C ASP A 30 5.41 -9.94 14.19
N ASP A 31 4.49 -10.12 15.15
CA ASP A 31 4.02 -11.45 15.56
C ASP A 31 3.27 -12.17 14.42
N GLU A 32 2.50 -11.43 13.62
CA GLU A 32 1.61 -12.00 12.59
C GLU A 32 2.27 -12.11 11.21
N ARG A 33 3.19 -11.20 10.88
CA ARG A 33 3.70 -11.04 9.52
C ARG A 33 5.11 -10.48 9.45
N ILE A 34 5.78 -10.76 8.35
CA ILE A 34 7.09 -10.24 7.99
C ILE A 34 6.94 -9.44 6.70
N VAL A 35 7.49 -8.23 6.69
CA VAL A 35 7.51 -7.37 5.52
C VAL A 35 8.95 -7.24 5.04
N PHE A 36 9.21 -7.70 3.83
CA PHE A 36 10.49 -7.54 3.16
C PHE A 36 10.43 -6.32 2.24
N VAL A 37 11.40 -5.43 2.39
CA VAL A 37 11.57 -4.30 1.48
C VAL A 37 12.64 -4.66 0.46
N VAL A 38 12.24 -4.80 -0.79
CA VAL A 38 13.14 -5.17 -1.90
C VAL A 38 13.48 -3.94 -2.73
N LYS A 39 14.62 -3.98 -3.41
CA LYS A 39 15.02 -2.93 -4.35
C LYS A 39 14.06 -2.84 -5.54
N GLU A 40 13.96 -1.66 -6.13
CA GLU A 40 13.16 -1.43 -7.34
C GLU A 40 13.56 -2.42 -8.45
N GLY A 41 12.57 -3.03 -9.10
CA GLY A 41 12.75 -4.06 -10.13
C GLY A 41 12.90 -5.49 -9.61
N ASN A 42 13.11 -5.71 -8.31
CA ASN A 42 13.29 -7.05 -7.74
C ASN A 42 11.98 -7.71 -7.28
N MET A 43 10.84 -7.02 -7.40
CA MET A 43 9.53 -7.55 -6.99
C MET A 43 9.21 -8.90 -7.67
N GLY A 44 9.50 -9.05 -8.96
CA GLY A 44 9.25 -10.29 -9.69
C GLY A 44 10.07 -11.48 -9.18
N ALA A 45 11.37 -11.27 -8.92
CA ALA A 45 12.25 -12.29 -8.35
C ALA A 45 11.83 -12.65 -6.92
N ALA A 46 11.47 -11.64 -6.13
CA ALA A 46 11.01 -11.82 -4.75
C ALA A 46 9.71 -12.66 -4.66
N ILE A 47 8.79 -12.49 -5.61
CA ILE A 47 7.55 -13.28 -5.66
C ILE A 47 7.79 -14.69 -6.21
N GLY A 48 8.59 -14.81 -7.29
CA GLY A 48 8.81 -16.07 -7.99
C GLY A 48 7.62 -16.50 -8.86
N ARG A 49 7.77 -17.61 -9.60
CA ARG A 49 6.71 -18.14 -10.46
C ARG A 49 5.52 -18.58 -9.62
N GLY A 50 4.34 -18.02 -9.88
CA GLY A 50 3.11 -18.36 -9.13
C GLY A 50 3.19 -18.08 -7.62
N GLY A 51 4.11 -17.21 -7.18
CA GLY A 51 4.30 -16.90 -5.75
C GLY A 51 5.04 -17.98 -4.97
N GLU A 52 5.75 -18.91 -5.63
CA GLU A 52 6.47 -20.02 -4.99
C GLU A 52 7.43 -19.55 -3.89
N ASN A 53 8.23 -18.50 -4.15
CA ASN A 53 9.19 -18.00 -3.17
C ASN A 53 8.50 -17.45 -1.91
N VAL A 54 7.36 -16.78 -2.09
CA VAL A 54 6.57 -16.24 -0.96
C VAL A 54 5.98 -17.38 -0.14
N LYS A 55 5.49 -18.44 -0.79
CA LYS A 55 4.94 -19.64 -0.12
C LYS A 55 6.02 -20.34 0.70
N THR A 56 7.18 -20.59 0.11
CA THR A 56 8.32 -21.21 0.80
C THR A 56 8.79 -20.38 1.99
N ALA A 57 8.85 -19.05 1.85
CA ALA A 57 9.17 -18.16 2.96
C ALA A 57 8.10 -18.18 4.06
N MET A 58 6.82 -18.23 3.69
CA MET A 58 5.70 -18.32 4.63
C MET A 58 5.75 -19.62 5.44
N GLU A 59 6.05 -20.75 4.80
CA GLU A 59 6.25 -22.05 5.46
C GLU A 59 7.45 -22.02 6.40
N LYS A 60 8.59 -21.45 5.95
CA LYS A 60 9.82 -21.38 6.75
C LYS A 60 9.65 -20.57 8.03
N PHE A 61 8.99 -19.42 7.94
CA PHE A 61 8.84 -18.48 9.05
C PHE A 61 7.55 -18.64 9.84
N ASN A 62 6.61 -19.47 9.35
CA ASN A 62 5.27 -19.64 9.90
C ASN A 62 4.53 -18.32 10.13
N LYS A 63 4.74 -17.35 9.23
CA LYS A 63 4.20 -15.99 9.29
C LYS A 63 3.78 -15.54 7.90
N LYS A 64 2.80 -14.64 7.82
CA LYS A 64 2.41 -14.03 6.54
C LYS A 64 3.57 -13.19 6.01
N ILE A 65 3.82 -13.24 4.71
CA ILE A 65 4.89 -12.50 4.07
C ILE A 65 4.28 -11.44 3.14
N ASP A 66 4.62 -10.18 3.39
CA ASP A 66 4.33 -9.09 2.47
C ASP A 66 5.66 -8.59 1.87
N ILE A 67 5.64 -8.22 0.59
CA ILE A 67 6.81 -7.70 -0.11
C ILE A 67 6.50 -6.28 -0.56
N VAL A 68 7.40 -5.35 -0.28
CA VAL A 68 7.27 -3.93 -0.64
C VAL A 68 8.45 -3.52 -1.50
N GLU A 69 8.16 -2.92 -2.64
CA GLU A 69 9.20 -2.35 -3.50
C GLU A 69 9.65 -0.99 -2.97
N TYR A 70 10.95 -0.85 -2.73
CA TYR A 70 11.57 0.42 -2.38
C TYR A 70 11.53 1.40 -3.56
N SER A 71 11.34 2.67 -3.24
CA SER A 71 11.42 3.75 -4.21
C SER A 71 12.09 4.96 -3.58
N LYS A 72 12.94 5.65 -4.37
CA LYS A 72 13.56 6.92 -3.96
C LYS A 72 12.54 8.04 -3.82
N ASP A 73 11.47 8.04 -4.61
CA ASP A 73 10.33 8.95 -4.41
C ASP A 73 9.48 8.46 -3.24
N LEU A 74 9.46 9.24 -2.17
CA LEU A 74 8.70 8.99 -0.95
C LEU A 74 7.20 8.82 -1.22
N LYS A 75 6.61 9.54 -2.19
CA LYS A 75 5.18 9.39 -2.51
C LYS A 75 4.89 8.02 -3.12
N LYS A 76 5.74 7.58 -4.06
CA LYS A 76 5.65 6.25 -4.67
C LYS A 76 5.92 5.17 -3.62
N PHE A 77 6.94 5.34 -2.79
CA PHE A 77 7.27 4.38 -1.74
C PHE A 77 6.12 4.18 -0.75
N VAL A 78 5.48 5.26 -0.30
CA VAL A 78 4.32 5.17 0.60
C VAL A 78 3.14 4.49 -0.08
N ARG A 79 2.91 4.68 -1.39
CA ARG A 79 1.90 3.92 -2.13
C ARG A 79 2.22 2.43 -2.14
N ASN A 80 3.47 2.06 -2.43
CA ASN A 80 3.93 0.68 -2.45
C ASN A 80 3.74 -0.02 -1.09
N ILE A 81 3.98 0.68 0.02
CA ILE A 81 3.78 0.14 1.38
C ILE A 81 2.31 -0.24 1.63
N PHE A 82 1.36 0.48 1.05
CA PHE A 82 -0.07 0.25 1.25
C PHE A 82 -0.72 -0.62 0.17
N GLU A 83 0.01 -1.09 -0.85
CA GLU A 83 -0.51 -2.08 -1.81
C GLU A 83 -1.03 -3.33 -1.08
N PRO A 84 -2.19 -3.90 -1.48
CA PRO A 84 -3.01 -3.61 -2.66
C PRO A 84 -4.04 -2.47 -2.50
N LEU A 85 -3.98 -1.67 -1.43
CA LEU A 85 -4.97 -0.65 -1.12
C LEU A 85 -4.75 0.62 -1.96
N LYS A 86 -5.76 1.00 -2.75
CA LYS A 86 -5.72 2.21 -3.57
C LYS A 86 -5.86 3.47 -2.71
N LEU A 87 -4.78 4.24 -2.62
CA LEU A 87 -4.76 5.56 -2.00
C LEU A 87 -5.30 6.61 -2.98
N GLU A 88 -6.14 7.54 -2.51
CA GLU A 88 -6.65 8.62 -3.36
C GLU A 88 -5.59 9.69 -3.64
N ASP A 89 -4.82 10.07 -2.61
CA ASP A 89 -3.83 11.13 -2.71
C ASP A 89 -2.74 10.97 -1.65
N VAL A 90 -1.53 11.35 -1.99
CA VAL A 90 -0.37 11.33 -1.09
C VAL A 90 0.42 12.62 -1.27
N TRP A 91 0.58 13.39 -0.20
CA TRP A 91 1.39 14.61 -0.22
C TRP A 91 2.23 14.73 1.03
N ILE A 92 3.32 15.48 0.91
CA ILE A 92 4.32 15.62 1.96
C ILE A 92 4.23 17.06 2.47
N LYS A 93 4.27 17.26 3.79
CA LYS A 93 4.41 18.58 4.41
C LYS A 93 5.53 18.55 5.43
N LYS A 94 6.29 19.64 5.52
CA LYS A 94 7.20 19.89 6.64
C LYS A 94 6.42 20.58 7.75
N GLN A 95 6.38 20.00 8.95
CA GLN A 95 5.79 20.59 10.16
C GLN A 95 6.84 20.58 11.27
N ASN A 96 7.14 21.74 11.84
CA ASN A 96 8.12 21.90 12.93
C ASN A 96 9.46 21.21 12.63
N GLY A 97 9.98 21.40 11.40
CA GLY A 97 11.23 20.77 10.93
C GLY A 97 11.13 19.27 10.61
N LYS A 98 9.99 18.62 10.85
CA LYS A 98 9.78 17.19 10.58
C LYS A 98 9.00 16.97 9.29
N VAL A 99 9.43 16.00 8.50
CA VAL A 99 8.70 15.58 7.29
C VAL A 99 7.55 14.65 7.70
N VAL A 100 6.32 15.06 7.37
CA VAL A 100 5.07 14.32 7.63
C VAL A 100 4.41 14.01 6.30
N VAL A 101 4.11 12.73 6.08
CA VAL A 101 3.37 12.27 4.92
C VAL A 101 1.89 12.26 5.26
N TYR A 102 1.07 12.81 4.37
CA TYR A 102 -0.37 12.77 4.44
C TYR A 102 -0.89 11.84 3.37
N VAL A 103 -1.75 10.91 3.78
CA VAL A 103 -2.37 9.91 2.93
C VAL A 103 -3.87 10.11 2.98
N ARG A 104 -4.50 10.26 1.82
CA ARG A 104 -5.95 10.35 1.70
C ARG A 104 -6.50 9.07 1.11
N VAL A 105 -7.53 8.54 1.76
CA VAL A 105 -8.12 7.24 1.43
C VAL A 105 -9.64 7.32 1.46
N ASP A 106 -10.26 6.38 0.74
CA ASP A 106 -11.69 6.15 0.87
C ASP A 106 -12.01 5.82 2.35
N PRO A 107 -13.05 6.44 2.94
CA PRO A 107 -13.50 6.11 4.30
C PRO A 107 -13.66 4.60 4.56
N LYS A 108 -14.05 3.81 3.55
CA LYS A 108 -14.18 2.34 3.65
C LYS A 108 -12.85 1.63 3.93
N LEU A 109 -11.74 2.17 3.40
CA LEU A 109 -10.40 1.58 3.52
C LEU A 109 -9.65 2.06 4.77
N LYS A 110 -10.12 3.13 5.42
CA LYS A 110 -9.45 3.72 6.60
C LYS A 110 -9.16 2.67 7.69
N ARG A 111 -10.12 1.78 7.97
CA ARG A 111 -9.96 0.72 8.98
C ARG A 111 -8.84 -0.25 8.62
N ALA A 112 -8.77 -0.69 7.36
CA ALA A 112 -7.73 -1.61 6.90
C ALA A 112 -6.33 -0.98 6.96
N ILE A 113 -6.22 0.31 6.65
CA ILE A 113 -4.95 1.06 6.65
C ILE A 113 -4.41 1.27 8.06
N ILE A 114 -5.28 1.64 9.00
CA ILE A 114 -4.89 1.77 10.41
C ILE A 114 -4.57 0.38 10.96
N GLY A 115 -5.41 -0.61 10.64
CA GLY A 115 -5.30 -1.97 11.16
C GLY A 115 -5.76 -2.08 12.61
N GLU A 116 -5.76 -3.30 13.14
CA GLU A 116 -6.09 -3.55 14.54
C GLU A 116 -5.10 -2.85 15.46
N ARG A 117 -5.58 -2.02 16.39
CA ARG A 117 -4.75 -1.20 17.32
C ARG A 117 -3.69 -0.32 16.63
N GLY A 118 -3.88 0.01 15.36
CA GLY A 118 -2.89 0.80 14.62
C GLY A 118 -1.66 0.01 14.15
N LYS A 119 -1.64 -1.33 14.30
CA LYS A 119 -0.50 -2.17 13.92
C LYS A 119 -0.05 -1.93 12.48
N ASN A 120 -1.00 -1.83 11.53
CA ASN A 120 -0.66 -1.69 10.12
C ASN A 120 -0.01 -0.34 9.81
N ILE A 121 -0.54 0.75 10.35
CA ILE A 121 0.06 2.08 10.15
C ILE A 121 1.39 2.22 10.89
N ASN A 122 1.53 1.64 12.08
CA ASN A 122 2.79 1.66 12.83
C ASN A 122 3.90 0.92 12.08
N ARG A 123 3.58 -0.19 11.41
CA ARG A 123 4.49 -0.91 10.53
C ARG A 123 4.92 -0.06 9.34
N ALA A 124 3.96 0.56 8.66
CA ALA A 124 4.23 1.46 7.54
C ALA A 124 5.14 2.64 7.96
N ILE A 125 4.90 3.23 9.14
CA ILE A 125 5.74 4.29 9.69
C ILE A 125 7.14 3.75 10.01
N THR A 126 7.26 2.54 10.56
CA THR A 126 8.55 1.91 10.88
C THR A 126 9.38 1.72 9.62
N ILE A 127 8.81 1.10 8.59
CA ILE A 127 9.47 0.89 7.28
C ILE A 127 9.88 2.23 6.67
N MET A 128 8.95 3.18 6.59
CA MET A 128 9.20 4.50 5.99
C MET A 128 10.31 5.27 6.73
N SER A 129 10.29 5.25 8.07
CA SER A 129 11.20 6.05 8.89
C SER A 129 12.62 5.50 8.98
N ARG A 130 12.82 4.22 8.65
CA ARG A 130 14.14 3.58 8.53
C ARG A 130 14.82 3.95 7.22
N LEU A 131 14.04 4.06 6.14
CA LEU A 131 14.54 4.21 4.77
C LEU A 131 14.40 5.63 4.19
N SER A 132 13.81 6.56 4.96
CA SER A 132 13.60 7.94 4.54
C SER A 132 13.60 8.92 5.72
N ASP A 133 13.61 10.23 5.42
CA ASP A 133 13.56 11.30 6.43
C ASP A 133 12.18 11.49 7.08
N ALA A 134 11.15 10.86 6.54
CA ALA A 134 9.79 11.02 7.05
C ALA A 134 9.62 10.29 8.39
N LYS A 135 8.98 10.98 9.35
CA LYS A 135 8.79 10.44 10.72
C LYS A 135 7.38 10.02 11.03
N ASN A 136 6.40 10.47 10.25
CA ASN A 136 5.00 10.18 10.55
C ASN A 136 4.14 10.13 9.29
N ILE A 137 3.09 9.31 9.34
CA ILE A 137 2.06 9.17 8.32
C ILE A 137 0.72 9.55 8.94
N LYS A 138 0.04 10.55 8.37
CA LYS A 138 -1.30 10.98 8.79
C LYS A 138 -2.32 10.55 7.75
N VAL A 139 -3.30 9.75 8.18
CA VAL A 139 -4.38 9.26 7.32
C VAL A 139 -5.60 10.17 7.43
N ILE A 140 -6.04 10.69 6.30
CA ILE A 140 -7.24 11.51 6.17
C ILE A 140 -8.28 10.71 5.39
N SER A 141 -9.47 10.59 5.95
CA SER A 141 -10.61 9.98 5.25
C SER A 141 -11.40 11.03 4.50
N GLY A 142 -11.67 10.76 3.23
CA GLY A 142 -12.62 11.54 2.44
C GLY A 142 -12.07 12.03 1.11
N PHE A 143 -12.99 12.25 0.18
CA PHE A 143 -12.66 12.56 -1.20
C PHE A 143 -12.10 13.99 -1.36
N ARG A 144 -11.12 14.19 -2.26
CA ARG A 144 -10.88 15.54 -2.79
C ARG A 144 -12.20 16.01 -3.41
N ARG A 145 -12.82 17.04 -2.82
CA ARG A 145 -13.94 17.73 -3.47
C ARG A 145 -13.44 18.14 -4.86
N PRO A 146 -14.08 17.73 -5.96
CA PRO A 146 -13.69 18.20 -7.27
C PRO A 146 -13.69 19.72 -7.22
N ARG A 147 -12.61 20.36 -7.67
CA ARG A 147 -12.64 21.80 -7.91
C ARG A 147 -13.77 22.01 -8.91
N LEU A 148 -14.86 22.64 -8.47
CA LEU A 148 -15.93 23.07 -9.35
C LEU A 148 -15.29 23.94 -10.43
N ALA A 149 -15.09 23.38 -11.62
CA ALA A 149 -14.59 24.13 -12.75
C ALA A 149 -15.70 25.07 -13.19
N TYR A 150 -15.67 26.32 -12.71
CA TYR A 150 -16.47 27.38 -13.29
C TYR A 150 -15.92 27.66 -14.69
N ARG A 151 -16.51 27.03 -15.71
CA ARG A 151 -16.29 27.45 -17.09
C ARG A 151 -17.09 28.73 -17.29
N ARG A 152 -16.42 29.88 -17.44
CA ARG A 152 -17.07 31.11 -17.94
C ARG A 152 -17.64 30.81 -19.32
N PHE A 153 -18.94 30.58 -19.41
CA PHE A 153 -19.65 30.69 -20.68
C PHE A 153 -19.90 32.18 -20.94
N ARG A 154 -19.70 32.64 -22.18
CA ARG A 154 -19.83 34.03 -22.65
C ARG A 154 -21.23 34.68 -22.47
N ARG A 155 -22.14 34.12 -21.66
CA ARG A 155 -23.50 34.63 -21.46
C ARG A 155 -23.99 34.40 -20.02
N GLY A 156 -23.52 35.22 -19.08
CA GLY A 156 -24.25 35.70 -17.89
C GLY A 156 -25.05 34.78 -16.94
N ARG A 157 -25.14 33.45 -17.12
CA ARG A 157 -25.86 32.55 -16.21
C ARG A 157 -24.95 31.47 -15.66
N PHE A 158 -24.82 31.44 -14.34
CA PHE A 158 -24.14 30.38 -13.60
C PHE A 158 -25.05 29.15 -13.49
N THR A 159 -24.71 28.04 -14.15
CA THR A 159 -25.31 26.74 -13.82
C THR A 159 -24.24 25.81 -13.26
N LYS A 160 -24.47 25.27 -12.05
CA LYS A 160 -23.60 24.25 -11.45
C LYS A 160 -23.66 22.97 -12.29
N ARG A 161 -22.66 22.71 -13.15
CA ARG A 161 -22.44 21.36 -13.66
C ARG A 161 -21.68 20.56 -12.62
N VAL A 162 -22.40 19.68 -11.91
CA VAL A 162 -21.76 18.58 -11.18
C VAL A 162 -21.15 17.66 -12.24
N VAL A 163 -19.83 17.49 -12.21
CA VAL A 163 -19.17 16.43 -12.99
C VAL A 163 -19.69 15.12 -12.41
N LYS A 164 -20.62 14.45 -13.10
CA LYS A 164 -21.12 13.15 -12.69
C LYS A 164 -19.94 12.19 -12.62
N ARG A 165 -19.77 11.52 -11.47
CA ARG A 165 -18.82 10.40 -11.34
C ARG A 165 -19.14 9.36 -12.43
N PRO A 166 -18.14 8.73 -13.07
CA PRO A 166 -18.41 7.51 -13.81
C PRO A 166 -18.99 6.48 -12.82
N LYS A 167 -20.15 5.91 -13.15
CA LYS A 167 -20.72 4.78 -12.40
C LYS A 167 -19.77 3.60 -12.58
N ILE A 168 -19.16 3.13 -11.50
CA ILE A 168 -18.52 1.82 -11.47
C ILE A 168 -19.68 0.82 -11.56
N LYS A 169 -19.70 0.00 -12.61
CA LYS A 169 -20.68 -1.09 -12.73
C LYS A 169 -20.42 -2.06 -11.59
N GLU A 170 -21.37 -2.19 -10.67
CA GLU A 170 -21.43 -3.31 -9.75
C GLU A 170 -21.78 -4.54 -10.60
N GLU A 171 -20.80 -5.40 -10.88
CA GLU A 171 -21.07 -6.75 -11.34
C GLU A 171 -21.57 -7.54 -10.14
N THR A 172 -22.89 -7.67 -10.04
CA THR A 172 -23.53 -8.64 -9.16
C THR A 172 -23.22 -10.06 -9.63
N PRO A 173 -22.90 -11.00 -8.72
CA PRO A 173 -22.67 -12.40 -9.07
C PRO A 173 -24.00 -13.06 -9.43
N ASN A 174 -24.14 -13.54 -10.68
CA ASN A 174 -25.27 -14.37 -11.08
C ASN A 174 -25.11 -15.77 -10.48
N LYS A 175 -26.01 -16.12 -9.56
CA LYS A 175 -26.27 -17.50 -9.13
C LYS A 175 -27.51 -18.02 -9.86
N THR A 176 -27.42 -19.28 -10.32
CA THR A 176 -28.53 -20.25 -10.57
C THR A 176 -29.50 -19.88 -11.70
N ASN A 177 -29.86 -20.72 -12.67
CA ASN A 177 -30.30 -22.13 -12.64
C ASN A 177 -30.29 -22.69 -14.08
N GLN A 178 -29.92 -23.97 -14.31
CA GLN A 178 -30.81 -25.13 -14.56
C GLN A 178 -31.64 -25.05 -15.84
N GLU A 179 -31.75 -26.22 -16.49
CA GLU A 179 -32.54 -26.56 -17.68
C GLU A 179 -31.82 -26.38 -19.03
N GLU A 180 -31.21 -27.46 -19.51
CA GLU A 180 -31.62 -28.08 -20.77
C GLU A 180 -30.99 -29.48 -20.87
N ASN A 181 -31.78 -30.44 -20.42
CA ASN A 181 -31.64 -31.85 -20.68
C ASN A 181 -32.72 -32.15 -21.73
N GLN A 182 -32.36 -32.22 -23.01
CA GLN A 182 -33.09 -32.90 -24.10
C GLN A 182 -32.42 -32.63 -25.46
N GLN A 183 -31.51 -33.53 -25.87
CA GLN A 183 -31.54 -34.27 -27.14
C GLN A 183 -30.30 -35.16 -27.26
#